data_AF-E7N8V9-F1
#
_entry.id   AF-E7N8V9-F1
#
_cell.length_a   1.000
_cell.length_b   1.000
_cell.length_c   1.000
_cell.angle_alpha   90.00
_cell.angle_beta   90.00
_cell.angle_gamma   90.00
#
_symmetry.space_group_name_H-M   'P 1'
#
loop_
_entity.id
_entity.type
_entity.pdbx_description
1 polymer ?
#
loop_
_entity_poly.entity_id
_entity_poly.type
_entity_poly.pdbx_seq_one_letter_code
_entity_poly.pdbx_strand_id
1 'polypeptide(L)'
;LYGLAAFWVFGAGEGAYAATGHDDYSRTAWFSALDADLGRPLGRPRRTSGAWVREFEGGLAAVVLSGEGGGTVRLPAGLRSPGPTGDPDGEALALEVRLSAHRGMIALRA
;
A
#
# COMPACT_ATOMS: atom_id res chain seq x y z
N LEU A 1 -3.01 3.06 -5.90
CA LEU A 1 -3.33 2.70 -4.51
C LEU A 1 -3.22 3.86 -3.50
N TYR A 2 -3.26 5.13 -3.91
CA TYR A 2 -2.99 6.25 -2.99
C TYR A 2 -3.86 6.26 -1.72
N GLY A 3 -5.19 6.33 -1.89
CA GLY A 3 -6.11 6.39 -0.75
C GLY A 3 -6.13 5.12 0.10
N LEU A 4 -6.09 3.94 -0.53
CA LEU A 4 -6.04 2.66 0.19
C LEU A 4 -4.76 2.51 1.01
N ALA A 5 -3.60 2.89 0.46
CA ALA A 5 -2.35 2.84 1.20
C ALA A 5 -2.37 3.84 2.38
N ALA A 6 -2.97 5.02 2.21
CA ALA A 6 -3.14 5.97 3.31
C ALA A 6 -4.09 5.42 4.40
N PHE A 7 -5.16 4.74 4.02
CA PHE A 7 -6.07 4.06 4.94
C PHE A 7 -5.34 3.03 5.80
N TRP A 8 -4.51 2.18 5.18
CA TRP A 8 -3.67 1.24 5.93
C TRP A 8 -2.63 1.95 6.79
N VAL A 9 -1.84 2.86 6.21
CA VAL A 9 -0.77 3.58 6.92
C VAL A 9 -1.34 4.26 8.17
N PHE A 10 -2.34 5.12 8.05
CA PHE A 10 -2.81 5.94 9.17
C PHE A 10 -3.90 5.26 10.01
N GLY A 11 -4.81 4.53 9.37
CA GLY A 11 -5.95 3.88 10.01
C GLY A 11 -5.71 2.44 10.44
N ALA A 12 -4.55 1.84 10.13
CA ALA A 12 -4.25 0.44 10.43
C ALA A 12 -5.20 -0.59 9.79
N GLY A 13 -5.96 -0.20 8.76
CA GLY A 13 -7.00 -1.07 8.21
C GLY A 13 -8.31 -1.04 9.00
N GLU A 14 -8.43 -0.22 10.05
CA GLU A 14 -9.66 -0.11 10.82
C GLU A 14 -10.70 0.74 10.10
N GLY A 15 -11.90 0.18 9.93
CA GLY A 15 -13.02 0.82 9.27
C GLY A 15 -13.35 0.19 7.92
N ALA A 16 -14.16 0.87 7.12
CA ALA A 16 -14.52 0.44 5.78
C ALA A 16 -13.90 1.37 4.75
N TYR A 17 -13.30 0.80 3.71
CA TYR A 17 -12.75 1.54 2.58
C TYR A 17 -13.25 0.91 1.29
N ALA A 18 -13.88 1.72 0.44
CA ALA A 18 -14.30 1.32 -0.90
C ALA A 18 -13.78 2.36 -1.90
N ALA A 19 -13.22 1.89 -3.01
CA ALA A 19 -12.75 2.74 -4.09
C ALA A 19 -12.77 1.99 -5.41
N THR A 20 -12.89 2.74 -6.50
CA THR A 20 -12.81 2.23 -7.88
C THR A 20 -11.51 2.68 -8.55
N GLY A 21 -11.22 2.15 -9.74
CA GLY A 21 -10.12 2.61 -10.57
C GLY A 21 -10.27 4.09 -10.96
N HIS A 22 -9.15 4.75 -11.28
CA HIS A 22 -9.21 6.09 -11.86
C HIS A 22 -10.03 6.04 -13.15
N ASP A 23 -11.05 6.89 -13.23
CA ASP A 23 -12.03 6.97 -14.33
C ASP A 23 -12.99 5.80 -14.50
N ASP A 24 -13.07 4.91 -13.51
CA ASP A 24 -13.93 3.74 -13.55
C ASP A 24 -15.28 3.97 -12.85
N TYR A 25 -15.92 5.10 -13.18
CA TYR A 25 -17.07 5.66 -12.46
C TYR A 25 -18.34 4.79 -12.52
N SER A 26 -18.45 3.87 -13.49
CA SER A 26 -19.66 3.08 -13.75
C SER A 26 -19.52 1.58 -13.44
N ARG A 27 -18.36 1.16 -12.91
CA ARG A 27 -18.16 -0.23 -12.48
C ARG A 27 -18.29 -0.38 -10.97
N THR A 28 -18.44 -1.61 -10.52
CA THR A 28 -18.30 -1.96 -9.10
C THR A 28 -17.02 -1.36 -8.55
N ALA A 29 -17.11 -0.67 -7.41
CA ALA A 29 -15.97 -0.03 -6.77
C ALA A 29 -15.04 -1.07 -6.14
N TRP A 30 -14.28 -1.75 -7.00
CA TRP A 30 -13.40 -2.84 -6.63
C TRP A 30 -12.12 -2.84 -7.47
N PHE A 31 -11.00 -3.17 -6.81
CA PHE A 31 -9.75 -3.60 -7.42
C PHE A 31 -9.06 -4.56 -6.45
N SER A 32 -8.28 -5.52 -6.96
CA SER A 32 -7.81 -6.67 -6.19
C SER A 32 -7.08 -6.34 -4.87
N ALA A 33 -6.32 -5.24 -4.84
CA ALA A 33 -5.62 -4.84 -3.62
C ALA A 33 -6.56 -4.42 -2.46
N LEU A 34 -7.87 -4.23 -2.68
CA LEU A 34 -8.85 -4.06 -1.59
C LEU A 34 -9.04 -5.32 -0.75
N ASP A 35 -8.79 -6.50 -1.34
CA ASP A 35 -8.92 -7.79 -0.64
C ASP A 35 -7.65 -8.15 0.13
N ALA A 36 -6.59 -7.34 0.02
CA ALA A 36 -5.33 -7.57 0.70
C ALA A 36 -5.47 -7.37 2.22
N ASP A 37 -5.10 -8.40 2.98
CA ASP A 37 -5.02 -8.34 4.45
C ASP A 37 -3.57 -8.19 4.91
N LEU A 38 -3.25 -7.04 5.50
CA LEU A 38 -1.94 -6.79 6.10
C LEU A 38 -1.84 -7.32 7.53
N GLY A 39 -2.94 -7.71 8.18
CA GLY A 39 -2.99 -8.16 9.57
C GLY A 39 -2.78 -7.02 10.56
N ARG A 40 -2.25 -7.34 11.75
CA ARG A 40 -2.10 -6.34 12.82
C ARG A 40 -0.92 -5.40 12.57
N PRO A 41 -1.04 -4.11 12.93
CA PRO A 41 0.07 -3.17 12.83
C PRO A 41 1.17 -3.51 13.84
N LEU A 42 2.42 -3.52 13.39
CA LEU A 42 3.60 -3.75 14.23
C LEU A 42 4.11 -2.46 14.90
N GLY A 43 3.54 -1.31 14.55
CA GLY A 43 3.91 -0.03 15.13
C GLY A 43 3.06 1.12 14.60
N ARG A 44 3.47 2.33 14.94
CA ARG A 44 2.86 3.58 14.46
C ARG A 44 3.34 3.91 13.03
N PRO A 45 2.60 4.73 12.27
CA PRO A 45 3.08 5.28 11.01
C PRO A 45 4.40 6.05 11.21
N ARG A 46 5.35 5.88 10.29
CA ARG A 46 6.65 6.56 10.29
C ARG A 46 6.87 7.27 8.96
N ARG A 47 7.48 8.46 8.97
CA ARG A 47 7.89 9.16 7.76
C ARG A 47 9.36 8.88 7.48
N THR A 48 9.67 8.38 6.29
CA THR A 48 11.03 8.07 5.85
C THR A 48 11.19 8.39 4.37
N SER A 49 12.29 9.07 4.01
CA SER A 49 12.67 9.35 2.61
C SER A 49 11.52 9.82 1.70
N GLY A 50 10.68 10.73 2.20
CA GLY A 50 9.54 11.29 1.45
C GLY A 50 8.23 10.49 1.52
N ALA A 51 8.24 9.25 2.00
CA ALA A 51 7.06 8.42 2.16
C ALA A 51 6.63 8.28 3.63
N TRP A 52 5.33 8.15 3.86
CA TRP A 52 4.78 7.59 5.09
C TRP A 52 4.68 6.08 4.94
N VAL A 53 5.07 5.34 5.98
CA VAL A 53 5.20 3.89 5.97
C VAL A 53 4.65 3.33 7.26
N ARG A 54 3.99 2.17 7.19
CA ARG A 54 3.64 1.37 8.37
C ARG A 54 3.81 -0.11 8.06
N GLU A 55 4.39 -0.82 9.03
CA GLU A 55 4.61 -2.26 8.98
C GLU A 55 3.51 -3.01 9.72
N PHE A 56 3.23 -4.20 9.21
CA PHE A 56 2.21 -5.12 9.69
C PHE A 56 2.74 -6.55 9.69
N GLU A 57 2.03 -7.46 10.35
CA GLU A 57 2.36 -8.89 10.38
C GLU A 57 2.49 -9.47 8.96
N GLY A 58 1.53 -9.15 8.08
CA GLY A 58 1.45 -9.62 6.69
C GLY A 58 2.18 -8.76 5.67
N GLY A 59 2.84 -7.66 6.06
CA GLY A 59 3.52 -6.81 5.08
C GLY A 59 3.73 -5.35 5.50
N LEU A 60 3.61 -4.45 4.52
CA LEU A 60 3.86 -3.03 4.67
C LEU A 60 2.95 -2.23 3.75
N ALA A 61 2.47 -1.08 4.23
CA ALA A 61 1.84 -0.06 3.41
C ALA A 61 2.70 1.20 3.39
N ALA A 62 2.75 1.89 2.24
CA ALA A 62 3.42 3.17 2.11
C ALA A 62 2.69 4.14 1.19
N VAL A 63 2.78 5.44 1.48
CA VAL A 63 2.14 6.50 0.70
C VAL A 63 2.99 7.78 0.70
N VAL A 64 3.10 8.42 -0.47
CA VAL A 64 3.70 9.76 -0.63
C VAL A 64 2.57 10.77 -0.73
N LEU A 65 2.45 11.65 0.28
CA LEU A 65 1.40 12.67 0.34
C LEU A 65 1.77 13.99 -0.36
N SER A 66 3.06 14.33 -0.43
CA SER A 66 3.52 15.61 -0.96
C SER A 66 3.26 15.72 -2.47
N GLY A 67 2.89 16.91 -2.92
CA GLY A 67 2.77 17.24 -4.34
C GLY A 67 4.11 17.57 -5.02
N GLU A 68 5.09 18.02 -4.24
CA GLU A 68 6.46 18.23 -4.73
C GLU A 68 7.37 17.08 -4.30
N GLY A 69 7.91 16.35 -5.28
CA GLY A 69 8.84 15.25 -5.07
C GLY A 69 8.20 13.89 -4.75
N GLY A 70 8.95 12.83 -5.04
CA GLY A 70 8.59 11.45 -4.70
C GLY A 70 9.15 11.01 -3.35
N GLY A 71 9.07 9.72 -3.09
CA GLY A 71 9.69 9.08 -1.95
C GLY A 71 10.30 7.72 -2.30
N THR A 72 11.22 7.27 -1.46
CA THR A 72 11.87 5.97 -1.59
C THR A 72 11.50 5.09 -0.40
N VAL A 73 10.92 3.93 -0.69
CA VAL A 73 10.53 2.93 0.33
C VAL A 73 11.51 1.77 0.27
N ARG A 74 12.15 1.47 1.41
CA ARG A 74 12.99 0.28 1.56
C ARG A 74 12.15 -0.87 2.08
N LEU A 75 12.25 -2.02 1.43
CA LEU A 75 11.46 -3.21 1.72
C LEU A 75 12.35 -4.35 2.21
N PRO A 76 11.86 -5.17 3.16
CA PRO A 76 12.39 -6.51 3.38
C PRO A 76 12.38 -7.35 2.10
N ALA A 77 13.29 -8.32 2.02
CA ALA A 77 13.29 -9.28 0.91
C ALA A 77 12.02 -10.16 0.93
N GLY A 78 11.58 -10.58 -0.26
CA GLY A 78 10.47 -11.52 -0.41
C GLY A 78 9.08 -10.91 -0.39
N LEU A 79 8.94 -9.58 -0.36
CA LEU A 79 7.64 -8.94 -0.50
C LEU A 79 7.15 -8.91 -1.95
N ARG A 80 5.82 -8.99 -2.11
CA ARG A 80 5.12 -9.00 -3.40
C ARG A 80 4.01 -7.96 -3.42
N SER A 81 3.63 -7.50 -4.61
CA SER A 81 2.38 -6.75 -4.76
C SER A 81 1.17 -7.67 -4.55
N PRO A 82 -0.01 -7.13 -4.19
CA PRO A 82 -1.25 -7.91 -4.18
C PRO A 82 -1.53 -8.45 -5.58
N GLY A 83 -1.79 -9.75 -5.69
CA GLY A 83 -2.21 -10.37 -6.94
C GLY A 83 -3.69 -10.20 -7.23
N PRO A 84 -4.26 -11.01 -8.14
CA PRO A 84 -5.64 -10.85 -8.62
C PRO A 84 -6.72 -10.98 -7.55
N THR A 85 -6.44 -11.71 -6.46
CA THR A 85 -7.36 -11.97 -5.33
C THR A 85 -6.96 -11.23 -4.05
N GLY A 86 -5.96 -10.33 -4.13
CA GLY A 86 -5.41 -9.64 -2.95
C GLY A 86 -4.34 -10.42 -2.19
N ASP A 87 -4.03 -11.64 -2.63
CA ASP A 87 -3.02 -12.51 -2.04
C ASP A 87 -1.57 -12.07 -2.37
N PRO A 88 -0.55 -12.55 -1.62
CA PRO A 88 0.87 -12.26 -1.87
C PRO A 88 1.44 -13.02 -3.09
N ASP A 89 0.71 -13.12 -4.19
CA ASP A 89 1.08 -13.85 -5.40
C ASP A 89 1.31 -12.94 -6.63
N GLY A 90 1.28 -11.62 -6.43
CA GLY A 90 1.64 -10.63 -7.44
C GLY A 90 3.15 -10.54 -7.73
N GLU A 91 3.53 -9.44 -8.36
CA GLU A 91 4.91 -9.18 -8.77
C GLU A 91 5.84 -9.08 -7.55
N ALA A 92 7.03 -9.67 -7.66
CA ALA A 92 8.07 -9.52 -6.66
C ALA A 92 8.54 -8.06 -6.61
N LEU A 93 8.57 -7.48 -5.43
CA LEU A 93 8.98 -6.11 -5.22
C LEU A 93 10.50 -6.02 -5.02
N ALA A 94 11.10 -4.98 -5.60
CA ALA A 94 12.49 -4.67 -5.34
C ALA A 94 12.71 -4.26 -3.87
N LEU A 95 13.94 -4.43 -3.37
CA LEU A 95 14.31 -4.00 -2.01
C LEU A 95 14.20 -2.48 -1.80
N GLU A 96 14.21 -1.73 -2.90
CA GLU A 96 14.00 -0.28 -2.90
C GLU A 96 13.01 0.09 -4.01
N VAL A 97 11.91 0.74 -3.61
CA VAL A 97 10.84 1.16 -4.52
C VAL A 97 10.70 2.67 -4.49
N ARG A 98 10.76 3.31 -5.66
CA ARG A 98 10.49 4.74 -5.82
C ARG A 98 9.01 4.96 -6.07
N LEU A 99 8.40 5.82 -5.27
CA LEU A 99 7.02 6.27 -5.43
C LEU A 99 7.02 7.73 -5.85
N SER A 100 6.25 8.07 -6.89
CA SER A 100 6.02 9.48 -7.23
C SER A 100 5.06 10.14 -6.24
N ALA A 101 4.94 11.47 -6.32
CA ALA A 101 3.93 12.24 -5.60
C ALA A 101 2.53 11.63 -5.76
N HIS A 102 1.74 11.65 -4.69
CA HIS A 102 0.37 11.10 -4.66
C HIS A 102 0.25 9.64 -5.11
N ARG A 103 1.29 8.84 -4.86
CA ARG A 103 1.25 7.38 -5.03
C ARG A 103 1.35 6.67 -3.70
N GLY A 104 0.77 5.47 -3.67
CA GLY A 104 0.90 4.56 -2.55
C GLY A 104 1.10 3.14 -3.06
N MET A 105 1.53 2.27 -2.15
CA MET A 105 1.78 0.86 -2.39
C MET A 105 1.36 0.02 -1.19
N ILE A 106 1.04 -1.24 -1.48
CA ILE A 106 0.90 -2.33 -0.51
C ILE A 106 1.91 -3.38 -0.93
N ALA A 107 2.64 -3.91 0.04
CA ALA A 107 3.65 -4.94 -0.13
C ALA A 107 3.33 -6.07 0.84
N LEU A 108 3.00 -7.25 0.32
CA LEU A 108 2.57 -8.41 1.08
C LEU A 108 3.70 -9.42 1.25
N ARG A 109 3.69 -10.11 2.39
CA ARG A 109 4.60 -11.20 2.70
C ARG A 109 3.91 -12.53 2.34
N ALA A 110 4.60 -13.37 1.59
CA ALA A 110 4.18 -14.74 1.31
C ALA A 110 4.35 -15.65 2.54
#